data_AF-A0A0N4XN04-F1
#
_entry.id   AF-A0A0N4XN04-F1
#
_cell.length_a   1.000
_cell.length_b   1.000
_cell.length_c   1.000
_cell.angle_alpha   90.00
_cell.angle_beta   90.00
_cell.angle_gamma   90.00
#
_symmetry.space_group_name_H-M   'P 1'
#
loop_
_entity.id
_entity.type
_entity.pdbx_description
1 polymer ?
#
loop_
_entity_poly.entity_id
_entity_poly.type
_entity_poly.pdbx_seq_one_letter_code
_entity_poly.pdbx_strand_id
1 'polypeptide(L)'
;MVFQVPCHFLVDQVFRLTPRFLRPYSTETAADSRKVYYNYKLSSARRVVENYFGILASRFRILLRPIYATPDNMKNITLAIMIPHTLLVDDIGGEGVADRFGIEDAFEHQEAVGVVGNVSTEAKKVREAMKAYFCRRDNVR
;
A
#
# COMPACT_ATOMS: atom_id res chain seq x y z
N MET A 1 22.99 -3.47 15.98
CA MET A 1 21.79 -4.33 16.14
C MET A 1 21.00 -4.33 14.86
N VAL A 2 20.84 -5.49 14.23
CA VAL A 2 19.94 -5.70 13.09
C VAL A 2 18.56 -5.97 13.69
N PHE A 3 17.61 -5.06 13.50
CA PHE A 3 16.23 -5.30 13.90
C PHE A 3 15.56 -6.16 12.81
N GLN A 4 15.15 -7.38 13.18
CA GLN A 4 14.38 -8.24 12.29
C GLN A 4 12.91 -7.82 12.34
N VAL A 5 12.41 -7.23 11.25
CA VAL A 5 10.99 -6.91 11.10
C VAL A 5 10.28 -8.13 10.51
N PRO A 6 9.27 -8.70 11.18
CA PRO A 6 8.52 -9.83 10.65
C PRO A 6 7.72 -9.43 9.40
N CYS A 7 7.35 -10.44 8.60
CA CYS A 7 6.42 -10.24 7.47
C CYS A 7 5.13 -9.57 7.97
N HIS A 8 4.74 -8.49 7.31
CA HIS A 8 3.62 -7.65 7.71
C HIS A 8 2.83 -7.17 6.49
N PHE A 9 1.56 -6.85 6.75
CA PHE A 9 0.66 -6.21 5.82
C PHE A 9 0.71 -4.70 6.03
N LEU A 10 0.74 -3.98 4.92
CA LEU A 10 0.48 -2.55 4.90
C LEU A 10 -1.03 -2.37 4.99
N VAL A 11 -1.46 -1.61 5.99
CA VAL A 11 -2.89 -1.41 6.26
C VAL A 11 -3.18 0.08 6.41
N ASP A 12 -4.43 0.45 6.14
CA ASP A 12 -4.92 1.79 6.41
C ASP A 12 -5.07 2.07 7.92
N GLN A 13 -5.49 3.29 8.26
CA GLN A 13 -5.70 3.68 9.66
C GLN A 13 -6.90 3.01 10.33
N VAL A 14 -7.86 2.45 9.59
CA VAL A 14 -9.06 1.81 10.15
C VAL A 14 -8.73 0.46 10.78
N PHE A 15 -7.66 -0.20 10.32
CA PHE A 15 -7.17 -1.42 10.95
C PHE A 15 -6.47 -1.15 12.29
N ARG A 16 -6.51 -2.15 13.18
CA ARG A 16 -5.77 -2.12 14.45
C ARG A 16 -4.27 -2.32 14.20
N LEU A 17 -3.42 -1.53 14.86
CA LEU A 17 -1.98 -1.75 14.84
C LEU A 17 -1.63 -3.06 15.56
N THR A 18 -1.03 -4.00 14.84
CA THR A 18 -0.50 -5.26 15.37
C THR A 18 0.91 -5.50 14.84
N PRO A 19 1.71 -6.44 15.39
CA PRO A 19 3.02 -6.76 14.83
C PRO A 19 2.98 -7.21 13.36
N ARG A 20 1.82 -7.68 12.87
CA ARG A 20 1.60 -8.06 11.47
C ARG A 20 0.88 -7.00 10.64
N PHE A 21 0.10 -6.09 11.24
CA PHE A 21 -0.64 -5.04 10.52
C PHE A 21 -0.05 -3.70 10.89
N LEU A 22 0.78 -3.14 10.01
CA LEU A 22 1.43 -1.86 10.21
C LEU A 22 0.62 -0.74 9.53
N ARG A 23 0.07 0.15 10.37
CA ARG A 23 -0.68 1.33 9.95
C ARG A 23 0.15 2.61 10.09
N PRO A 24 -0.18 3.69 9.38
CA PRO A 24 0.53 4.96 9.50
C PRO A 24 0.40 5.55 10.92
N TYR A 25 1.25 6.51 11.24
CA TYR A 25 1.09 7.35 12.43
C TYR A 25 -0.12 8.26 12.24
N SER A 26 -0.88 8.51 13.31
CA SER A 26 -1.99 9.48 13.21
C SER A 26 -1.45 10.87 12.91
N THR A 27 -2.26 11.67 12.21
CA THR A 27 -1.96 13.07 11.87
C THR A 27 -1.62 13.89 13.12
N GLU A 28 -2.32 13.66 14.23
CA GLU A 28 -2.07 14.30 15.54
C GLU A 28 -0.69 13.95 16.15
N THR A 29 -0.12 12.78 15.84
CA THR A 29 1.20 12.37 16.35
C THR A 29 2.35 12.62 15.37
N ALA A 30 2.07 13.15 14.18
CA ALA A 30 3.01 13.33 13.07
C ALA A 30 3.76 14.67 13.09
N ALA A 31 3.91 15.33 14.24
CA ALA A 31 4.80 16.50 14.39
C ALA A 31 6.30 16.16 14.16
N ASP A 32 6.66 14.87 14.17
CA ASP A 32 8.01 14.37 13.92
C ASP A 32 8.21 14.10 12.41
N SER A 33 9.18 14.76 11.79
CA SER A 33 9.58 14.59 10.37
C SER A 33 9.74 13.13 9.96
N ARG A 34 10.26 12.30 10.86
CA ARG A 34 10.49 10.87 10.61
C ARG A 34 9.19 10.07 10.54
N LYS A 35 8.16 10.46 11.30
CA LYS A 35 6.84 9.83 11.23
C LYS A 35 6.13 10.21 9.94
N VAL A 36 6.24 11.48 9.52
CA VAL A 36 5.74 11.94 8.23
C VAL A 36 6.40 11.17 7.10
N TYR A 37 7.72 11.00 7.15
CA TYR A 37 8.47 10.23 6.16
C TYR A 37 8.03 8.76 6.09
N TYR A 38 7.82 8.13 7.25
CA TYR A 38 7.29 6.77 7.31
C TYR A 38 5.90 6.66 6.69
N ASN A 39 4.98 7.58 7.00
CA ASN A 39 3.64 7.60 6.39
C ASN A 39 3.74 7.77 4.87
N TYR A 40 4.61 8.66 4.39
CA TYR A 40 4.88 8.83 2.96
C TYR A 40 5.36 7.53 2.30
N LYS A 41 6.25 6.77 2.94
CA LYS A 41 6.71 5.47 2.42
C LYS A 41 5.59 4.45 2.38
N LEU A 42 4.76 4.39 3.42
CA LEU A 42 3.62 3.48 3.48
C LEU A 42 2.61 3.79 2.38
N SER A 43 2.28 5.07 2.21
CA SER A 43 1.39 5.56 1.15
C SER A 43 1.98 5.35 -0.24
N SER A 44 3.28 5.54 -0.42
CA SER A 44 3.96 5.27 -1.70
C SER A 44 3.88 3.79 -2.09
N ALA A 45 4.05 2.89 -1.11
CA ALA A 45 3.93 1.45 -1.36
C ALA A 45 2.49 1.04 -1.70
N ARG A 46 1.48 1.60 -1.00
CA ARG A 46 0.08 1.39 -1.34
C ARG A 46 -0.26 1.92 -2.74
N ARG A 47 0.23 3.11 -3.09
CA ARG A 47 0.01 3.73 -4.41
C ARG A 47 0.46 2.84 -5.55
N VAL A 48 1.57 2.12 -5.43
CA VAL A 48 2.02 1.17 -6.45
C VAL A 48 0.97 0.08 -6.69
N VAL A 49 0.38 -0.44 -5.63
CA VAL A 49 -0.66 -1.47 -5.69
C VAL A 49 -1.97 -0.88 -6.25
N GLU A 50 -2.38 0.28 -5.74
CA GLU A 50 -3.60 0.98 -6.17
C GLU A 50 -3.53 1.35 -7.66
N ASN A 51 -2.43 1.95 -8.12
CA ASN A 51 -2.23 2.28 -9.53
C ASN A 51 -2.28 1.03 -10.42
N TYR A 52 -1.65 -0.08 -9.99
CA TYR A 52 -1.69 -1.32 -10.74
C TYR A 52 -3.13 -1.85 -10.89
N PHE A 53 -3.90 -1.88 -9.81
CA PHE A 53 -5.30 -2.32 -9.86
C PHE A 53 -6.21 -1.32 -10.58
N GLY A 54 -5.92 -0.01 -10.53
CA GLY A 54 -6.61 1.02 -11.31
C GLY A 54 -6.43 0.81 -12.81
N ILE A 55 -5.20 0.55 -13.25
CA ILE A 55 -4.90 0.20 -14.65
C ILE A 55 -5.59 -1.10 -15.05
N LEU A 56 -5.52 -2.14 -14.20
CA LEU A 56 -6.22 -3.40 -14.46
C LEU A 56 -7.73 -3.19 -14.59
N ALA A 57 -8.35 -2.42 -13.72
CA ALA A 57 -9.80 -2.19 -13.75
C ALA A 57 -10.24 -1.35 -14.94
N SER A 58 -9.45 -0.32 -15.30
CA SER A 58 -9.68 0.50 -16.49
C SER A 58 -9.60 -0.33 -17.78
N ARG A 59 -8.59 -1.21 -17.88
CA ARG A 59 -8.39 -2.10 -19.03
C ARG A 59 -9.43 -3.22 -19.07
N PHE A 60 -9.66 -3.88 -17.94
CA PHE A 60 -10.57 -5.02 -17.80
C PHE A 60 -11.80 -4.60 -16.99
N ARG A 61 -12.75 -3.98 -17.68
CA ARG A 61 -14.00 -3.43 -17.10
C ARG A 61 -14.83 -4.42 -16.29
N ILE A 62 -14.57 -5.73 -16.40
CA ILE A 62 -15.18 -6.75 -15.53
C ILE A 62 -14.88 -6.48 -14.05
N LEU A 63 -13.71 -5.95 -13.72
CA LEU A 63 -13.30 -5.61 -12.34
C LEU A 63 -14.06 -4.40 -11.78
N LEU A 64 -14.70 -3.59 -12.64
CA LEU A 64 -15.53 -2.45 -12.24
C LEU A 64 -17.00 -2.83 -12.05
N ARG A 65 -17.36 -4.09 -12.27
CA ARG A 65 -18.73 -4.59 -12.13
C ARG A 65 -18.82 -5.52 -10.93
N PRO A 66 -19.99 -5.65 -10.28
CA PRO A 66 -20.22 -6.73 -9.33
C PRO A 66 -19.96 -8.08 -10.00
N ILE A 67 -19.04 -8.86 -9.44
CA ILE A 67 -18.73 -10.21 -9.90
C ILE A 67 -19.36 -11.20 -8.94
N TYR A 68 -20.33 -11.97 -9.44
CA TYR A 68 -20.98 -13.03 -8.68
C TYR A 68 -20.11 -14.30 -8.71
N ALA A 69 -19.10 -14.35 -7.85
CA ALA A 69 -18.20 -15.49 -7.72
C ALA A 69 -17.77 -15.71 -6.25
N THR A 70 -17.31 -16.91 -5.94
CA THR A 70 -16.71 -17.22 -4.63
C THR A 70 -15.36 -16.51 -4.49
N PRO A 71 -14.85 -16.28 -3.25
CA PRO A 71 -13.54 -15.66 -3.04
C PRO A 71 -12.39 -16.38 -3.76
N ASP A 72 -12.42 -17.70 -3.83
CA ASP A 72 -11.42 -18.50 -4.55
C ASP A 72 -11.48 -18.26 -6.07
N ASN A 73 -12.70 -18.23 -6.64
CA ASN A 73 -12.87 -17.92 -8.05
C ASN A 73 -12.50 -16.48 -8.36
N MET A 74 -12.81 -15.53 -7.48
CA MET A 74 -12.37 -14.14 -7.61
C MET A 74 -10.85 -14.01 -7.65
N LYS A 75 -10.15 -14.73 -6.78
CA LYS A 75 -8.69 -14.79 -6.81
C LYS A 75 -8.20 -15.33 -8.16
N ASN A 76 -8.78 -16.41 -8.66
CA ASN A 76 -8.39 -17.02 -9.93
C ASN A 76 -8.68 -16.09 -11.11
N ILE A 77 -9.83 -15.39 -11.13
CA ILE A 77 -10.17 -14.40 -12.16
C ILE A 77 -9.14 -13.27 -12.17
N THR A 78 -8.81 -12.71 -11.00
CA THR A 78 -7.81 -11.65 -10.89
C THR A 78 -6.44 -12.11 -11.39
N LEU A 79 -5.98 -13.28 -10.97
CA LEU A 79 -4.70 -13.86 -11.44
C LEU A 79 -4.71 -14.11 -12.95
N ALA A 80 -5.83 -14.62 -13.48
CA ALA A 80 -6.00 -14.85 -14.91
C ALA A 80 -5.98 -13.55 -15.72
N ILE A 81 -6.49 -12.44 -15.17
CA ILE A 81 -6.45 -11.10 -15.80
C ILE A 81 -5.03 -10.51 -15.78
N MET A 82 -4.23 -10.81 -14.77
CA MET A 82 -2.85 -10.33 -14.69
C MET A 82 -1.98 -10.88 -15.83
N ILE A 83 -2.23 -12.10 -16.31
CA ILE A 83 -1.48 -12.71 -17.41
C ILE A 83 -1.58 -11.91 -18.72
N PRO A 84 -2.78 -11.68 -19.31
CA PRO A 84 -2.91 -10.87 -20.53
C PRO A 84 -2.54 -9.41 -20.28
N HIS A 85 -2.69 -8.89 -19.06
CA HIS A 85 -2.15 -7.57 -18.75
C HIS A 85 -0.64 -7.50 -18.97
N THR A 86 0.13 -8.42 -18.37
CA THR A 86 1.58 -8.46 -18.50
C THR A 86 2.01 -8.61 -19.97
N LEU A 87 1.38 -9.53 -20.71
CA LEU A 87 1.68 -9.70 -22.14
C LEU A 87 1.42 -8.42 -22.97
N LEU A 88 0.37 -7.68 -22.66
CA LEU A 88 0.07 -6.41 -23.33
C LEU A 88 1.04 -5.28 -22.93
N VAL A 89 1.54 -5.29 -21.70
CA VAL A 89 2.57 -4.35 -21.25
C VAL A 89 3.89 -4.63 -21.95
N ASP A 90 4.25 -5.90 -22.13
CA ASP A 90 5.47 -6.30 -22.84
C ASP A 90 5.46 -5.87 -24.31
N ASP A 91 4.28 -5.86 -24.95
CA ASP A 91 4.11 -5.43 -26.35
C ASP A 91 4.18 -3.90 -26.53
N ILE A 92 3.47 -3.12 -25.70
CA ILE A 92 3.37 -1.66 -25.85
C ILE A 92 4.43 -0.87 -25.07
N GLY A 93 5.15 -1.54 -24.15
CA GLY A 93 6.10 -0.92 -23.23
C GLY A 93 5.45 -0.11 -22.10
N GLY A 94 6.23 0.15 -21.04
CA GLY A 94 5.77 0.90 -19.86
C GLY A 94 5.34 2.34 -20.19
N GLU A 95 6.02 3.00 -21.12
CA GLU A 95 5.65 4.35 -21.57
C GLU A 95 4.28 4.36 -22.26
N GLY A 96 4.00 3.37 -23.12
CA GLY A 96 2.70 3.22 -23.78
C GLY A 96 1.56 2.91 -22.81
N VAL A 97 1.85 2.26 -21.67
CA VAL A 97 0.88 2.08 -20.58
C VAL A 97 0.61 3.41 -19.88
N ALA A 98 1.67 4.16 -19.54
CA ALA A 98 1.54 5.43 -18.85
C ALA A 98 0.75 6.46 -19.67
N ASP A 99 1.00 6.53 -20.99
CA ASP A 99 0.27 7.39 -21.92
C ASP A 99 -1.24 7.06 -21.97
N ARG A 100 -1.58 5.77 -22.01
CA ARG A 100 -2.98 5.33 -22.16
C ARG A 100 -3.81 5.43 -20.89
N PHE A 101 -3.23 5.11 -19.74
CA PHE A 101 -3.98 4.98 -18.49
C PHE A 101 -3.70 6.10 -17.49
N GLY A 102 -2.67 6.90 -17.74
CA GLY A 102 -2.15 7.84 -16.75
C GLY A 102 -1.46 7.13 -15.59
N ILE A 103 -0.57 7.85 -14.92
CA ILE A 103 -0.18 7.52 -13.55
C ILE A 103 -1.04 8.42 -12.69
N GLU A 104 -1.95 7.85 -11.90
CA GLU A 104 -2.75 8.66 -10.97
C GLU A 104 -1.79 9.47 -10.09
N ASP A 105 -1.93 10.80 -10.16
CA ASP A 105 -1.21 11.73 -9.31
C ASP A 105 -1.57 11.48 -7.85
N ALA A 106 -0.69 11.92 -6.94
CA ALA A 106 -0.81 11.68 -5.51
C ALA A 106 -2.19 12.10 -4.99
N PHE A 107 -3.08 11.12 -4.75
CA PHE A 107 -4.23 11.34 -3.90
C PHE A 107 -3.70 11.82 -2.55
N GLU A 108 -4.03 13.06 -2.16
CA GLU A 108 -3.99 13.49 -0.77
C GLU A 108 -4.97 12.60 -0.01
N HIS A 109 -4.47 11.44 0.44
CA HIS A 109 -5.21 10.65 1.39
C HIS A 109 -5.27 11.47 2.67
N GLN A 110 -6.41 12.13 2.89
CA GLN A 110 -6.84 12.48 4.24
C GLN A 110 -6.97 11.15 4.98
N GLU A 111 -5.89 10.76 5.66
CA GLU A 111 -5.90 9.55 6.46
C GLU A 111 -6.96 9.72 7.56
N ALA A 112 -7.97 8.86 7.55
CA ALA A 112 -9.01 8.85 8.58
C ALA A 112 -8.38 8.72 9.98
N VAL A 113 -8.94 9.41 10.97
CA VAL A 113 -8.48 9.35 12.36
C VAL A 113 -8.57 7.90 12.85
N GLY A 114 -7.41 7.24 13.01
CA GLY A 114 -7.37 5.84 13.39
C GLY A 114 -8.02 5.56 14.74
N VAL A 115 -8.64 4.38 14.87
CA VAL A 115 -9.29 3.95 16.11
C VAL A 115 -8.26 3.96 17.26
N VAL A 116 -8.55 4.73 18.30
CA VAL A 116 -7.76 4.77 19.55
C VAL A 116 -8.16 3.58 20.39
N GLY A 117 -7.28 2.59 20.49
CA GLY A 117 -7.44 1.43 21.34
C GLY A 117 -6.12 1.09 22.04
N ASN A 118 -6.15 0.21 23.04
CA ASN A 118 -4.94 -0.23 23.71
C ASN A 118 -4.07 -1.05 22.74
N VAL A 119 -3.02 -0.44 22.21
CA VAL A 119 -2.11 -1.06 21.23
C VAL A 119 -0.95 -1.73 21.96
N SER A 120 -0.71 -3.00 21.65
CA SER A 120 0.42 -3.76 22.19
C SER A 120 1.75 -3.01 22.04
N THR A 121 2.55 -3.00 23.11
CA THR A 121 3.91 -2.43 23.11
C THR A 121 4.77 -3.01 21.99
N GLU A 122 4.56 -4.29 21.65
CA GLU A 122 5.31 -4.96 20.60
C GLU A 122 4.97 -4.41 19.21
N ALA A 123 3.69 -4.15 18.93
CA ALA A 123 3.27 -3.57 17.67
C ALA A 123 3.87 -2.16 17.45
N LYS A 124 3.99 -1.38 18.53
CA LYS A 124 4.66 -0.07 18.50
C LYS A 124 6.15 -0.22 18.20
N LYS A 125 6.84 -1.18 18.84
CA LYS A 125 8.26 -1.46 18.58
C LYS A 125 8.53 -1.85 17.14
N VAL A 126 7.71 -2.74 16.56
CA VAL A 126 7.86 -3.16 15.16
C VAL A 126 7.71 -1.96 14.21
N ARG A 127 6.69 -1.12 14.42
CA ARG A 127 6.52 0.10 13.62
C ARG A 127 7.67 1.09 13.79
N GLU A 128 8.14 1.31 15.02
CA GLU A 128 9.30 2.16 15.30
C GLU A 128 10.58 1.62 14.64
N ALA A 129 10.80 0.30 14.66
CA ALA A 129 11.92 -0.32 13.96
C ALA A 129 11.86 -0.09 12.44
N MET A 130 10.67 -0.20 11.84
CA MET A 130 10.47 0.06 10.42
C MET A 130 10.68 1.54 10.06
N LYS A 131 10.18 2.46 10.90
CA LYS A 131 10.47 3.90 10.77
C LYS A 131 11.97 4.17 10.84
N ALA A 132 12.65 3.62 11.84
CA ALA A 132 14.09 3.80 12.02
C ALA A 132 14.89 3.23 10.84
N TYR A 133 14.48 2.08 10.30
CA TYR A 133 15.06 1.51 9.09
C TYR A 133 14.97 2.47 7.89
N PHE A 134 13.77 2.98 7.58
CA PHE A 134 13.60 3.90 6.46
C PHE A 134 14.36 5.21 6.65
N CYS A 135 14.34 5.77 7.86
CA CYS A 135 15.08 7.01 8.15
C CYS A 135 16.59 6.80 8.02
N ARG A 136 17.11 5.66 8.49
CA ARG A 136 18.53 5.32 8.39
C ARG A 136 18.96 5.06 6.95
N ARG A 137 18.16 4.31 6.20
CA ARG A 137 18.44 3.96 4.80
C ARG A 137 18.46 5.20 3.91
N ASP A 138 17.52 6.10 4.14
CA ASP A 138 17.27 7.26 3.28
C ASP A 138 17.79 8.58 3.89
N ASN A 139 18.61 8.51 4.96
CA ASN A 139 19.26 9.63 5.67
C ASN A 139 18.32 10.76 6.14
N VAL A 140 17.13 10.40 6.62
CA VAL A 140 16.15 11.35 7.18
C VAL A 140 16.47 11.61 8.65
N ARG A 141 16.67 12.90 9.00
CA ARG A 141 16.98 13.36 10.36
C ARG A 141 15.72 13.51 11.21
#